data_AF-A0A5C1B2F5-F1
#
_entry.id   AF-A0A5C1B2F5-F1
#
_cell.length_a   1.000
_cell.length_b   1.000
_cell.length_c   1.000
_cell.angle_alpha   90.00
_cell.angle_beta   90.00
_cell.angle_gamma   90.00
#
_symmetry.space_group_name_H-M   'P 1'
#
loop_
_entity.id
_entity.type
_entity.pdbx_description
1 polymer ?
#
loop_
_entity_poly.entity_id
_entity_poly.type
_entity_poly.pdbx_seq_one_letter_code
_entity_poly.pdbx_strand_id
1 'polypeptide(L)'
;MPHFVEALQKEAADAIAQMQAAALRARHAHARAELMRHMLTTARKVKDKPKAEAVETVVREWMDAWNLGRSDWPHIAREMEAFTEAFHDYANAPSDAHDARLREACAALDAVLGKEGTSISDQMAYRSQCAHSWWELVSPVPEDLPGRKPRPSIPPLESGKPFWEAGCAAFCR
;
A
#
# COMPACT_ATOMS: atom_id res chain seq x y z
N MET A 1 18.29 8.62 -41.76
CA MET A 1 17.85 7.37 -41.10
C MET A 1 18.77 7.15 -39.92
N PRO A 2 18.27 6.94 -38.69
CA PRO A 2 19.15 6.62 -37.57
C PRO A 2 20.03 5.41 -37.93
N HIS A 3 21.28 5.42 -37.50
CA HIS A 3 22.17 4.28 -37.75
C HIS A 3 21.64 3.04 -37.01
N PHE A 4 21.88 1.85 -37.55
CA PHE A 4 21.32 0.60 -37.01
C PHE A 4 21.60 0.42 -35.50
N VAL A 5 22.81 0.76 -35.04
CA VAL A 5 23.20 0.70 -33.62
C VAL A 5 22.40 1.68 -32.77
N GLU A 6 22.20 2.91 -33.23
CA GLU A 6 21.41 3.94 -32.51
C GLU A 6 19.93 3.52 -32.41
N ALA A 7 19.39 2.92 -33.48
CA ALA A 7 18.04 2.39 -33.48
C ALA A 7 17.86 1.28 -32.44
N LEU A 8 18.82 0.34 -32.36
CA LEU A 8 18.81 -0.72 -31.35
C LEU A 8 18.98 -0.19 -29.92
N GLN A 9 19.83 0.82 -29.72
CA GLN A 9 19.97 1.47 -28.41
C GLN A 9 18.66 2.12 -27.96
N LYS A 10 17.96 2.79 -28.89
CA LYS A 10 16.63 3.36 -28.61
C LYS A 10 15.61 2.28 -28.29
N GLU A 11 15.57 1.20 -29.06
CA GLU A 11 14.65 0.08 -28.82
C GLU A 11 14.86 -0.53 -27.42
N ALA A 12 16.12 -0.76 -27.03
CA ALA A 12 16.45 -1.25 -25.70
C ALA A 12 16.02 -0.30 -24.59
N ALA A 13 16.25 1.02 -24.75
CA ALA A 13 15.82 2.02 -23.79
C ALA A 13 14.29 2.07 -23.65
N ASP A 14 13.56 2.02 -24.77
CA ASP A 14 12.11 2.02 -24.79
C ASP A 14 11.54 0.75 -24.13
N ALA A 15 12.16 -0.41 -24.33
CA ALA A 15 11.77 -1.66 -23.67
C ALA A 15 12.01 -1.62 -22.15
N ILE A 16 13.15 -1.08 -21.71
CA ILE A 16 13.45 -0.90 -20.28
C ILE A 16 12.46 0.06 -19.62
N ALA A 17 12.14 1.18 -20.27
CA ALA A 17 11.18 2.15 -19.75
C ALA A 17 9.78 1.52 -19.58
N GLN A 18 9.35 0.70 -20.55
CA GLN A 18 8.09 -0.03 -20.46
C GLN A 18 8.09 -1.03 -19.30
N MET A 19 9.20 -1.75 -19.10
CA MET A 19 9.37 -2.68 -17.98
C MET A 19 9.31 -1.95 -16.63
N GLN A 20 10.01 -0.83 -16.48
CA GLN A 20 10.00 -0.01 -15.26
C GLN A 20 8.58 0.48 -14.94
N ALA A 21 7.87 1.01 -15.94
CA ALA A 21 6.50 1.47 -15.77
C ALA A 21 5.55 0.31 -15.39
N ALA A 22 5.72 -0.87 -15.99
CA ALA A 22 4.95 -2.07 -15.65
C ALA A 22 5.24 -2.55 -14.22
N ALA A 23 6.51 -2.57 -13.81
CA ALA A 23 6.93 -2.96 -12.48
C ALA A 23 6.35 -2.03 -11.41
N LEU A 24 6.37 -0.71 -11.63
CA LEU A 24 5.76 0.27 -10.75
C LEU A 24 4.25 0.04 -10.61
N ARG A 25 3.54 -0.15 -11.72
CA ARG A 25 2.10 -0.46 -11.69
C ARG A 25 1.82 -1.76 -10.91
N ALA A 26 2.63 -2.79 -11.12
CA ALA A 26 2.50 -4.06 -10.40
C ALA A 26 2.72 -3.88 -8.89
N ARG A 27 3.76 -3.13 -8.48
CA ARG A 27 4.02 -2.79 -7.07
C ARG A 27 2.81 -2.06 -6.46
N HIS A 28 2.32 -1.01 -7.11
CA HIS A 28 1.17 -0.25 -6.59
C HIS A 28 -0.09 -1.11 -6.47
N ALA A 29 -0.40 -1.92 -7.49
CA ALA A 29 -1.55 -2.82 -7.45
C ALA A 29 -1.42 -3.86 -6.33
N HIS A 30 -0.24 -4.47 -6.18
CA HIS A 30 0.00 -5.48 -5.16
C HIS A 30 -0.05 -4.90 -3.74
N ALA A 31 0.61 -3.77 -3.51
CA ALA A 31 0.59 -3.09 -2.22
C ALA A 31 -0.83 -2.65 -1.82
N ARG A 32 -1.63 -2.14 -2.77
CA ARG A 32 -3.05 -1.83 -2.52
C ARG A 32 -3.84 -3.07 -2.13
N ALA A 33 -3.69 -4.18 -2.87
CA ALA A 33 -4.39 -5.43 -2.57
C ALA A 33 -4.05 -5.95 -1.17
N GLU A 34 -2.76 -5.95 -0.82
CA GLU A 34 -2.29 -6.36 0.50
C GLU A 34 -2.78 -5.45 1.61
N LEU A 35 -2.88 -4.14 1.38
CA LEU A 35 -3.51 -3.24 2.34
C LEU A 35 -4.98 -3.59 2.54
N MET A 36 -5.76 -3.76 1.47
CA MET A 36 -7.19 -4.09 1.59
C MET A 36 -7.39 -5.39 2.37
N ARG A 37 -6.54 -6.40 2.12
CA ARG A 37 -6.52 -7.65 2.87
C ARG A 37 -6.27 -7.39 4.36
N HIS A 38 -5.26 -6.61 4.71
CA HIS A 38 -4.96 -6.29 6.11
C HIS A 38 -6.06 -5.48 6.78
N MET A 39 -6.59 -4.45 6.13
CA MET A 39 -7.70 -3.66 6.64
C MET A 39 -8.91 -4.53 6.96
N LEU A 40 -9.26 -5.46 6.06
CA LEU A 40 -10.34 -6.41 6.28
C LEU A 40 -10.05 -7.34 7.46
N THR A 41 -8.83 -7.89 7.55
CA THR A 41 -8.43 -8.73 8.68
C THR A 41 -8.51 -7.97 10.00
N THR A 42 -8.04 -6.73 10.05
CA THR A 42 -8.07 -5.91 11.25
C THR A 42 -9.50 -5.54 11.64
N ALA A 43 -10.32 -5.09 10.69
CA ALA A 43 -11.73 -4.79 10.92
C ALA A 43 -12.49 -6.02 11.48
N ARG A 44 -12.23 -7.21 10.95
CA ARG A 44 -12.81 -8.47 11.45
C ARG A 44 -12.41 -8.81 12.89
N LYS A 45 -11.21 -8.42 13.34
CA LYS A 45 -10.77 -8.64 14.73
C LYS A 45 -11.51 -7.75 15.73
N VAL A 46 -12.00 -6.61 15.30
CA VAL A 46 -12.67 -5.61 16.16
C VAL A 46 -14.17 -5.47 15.87
N LYS A 47 -14.73 -6.31 14.99
CA LYS A 47 -16.12 -6.20 14.50
C LYS A 47 -17.18 -6.24 15.61
N ASP A 48 -16.88 -6.93 16.71
CA ASP A 48 -17.81 -7.14 17.83
C ASP A 48 -17.75 -5.98 18.85
N LYS A 49 -16.85 -5.01 18.64
CA LYS A 49 -16.78 -3.78 19.46
C LYS A 49 -17.82 -2.76 18.98
N PRO A 50 -18.21 -1.80 19.82
CA PRO A 50 -18.95 -0.62 19.36
C PRO A 50 -18.21 0.06 18.20
N LYS A 51 -18.93 0.37 17.11
CA LYS A 51 -18.33 0.89 15.86
C LYS A 51 -17.34 2.05 16.10
N ALA A 52 -17.70 3.02 16.92
CA ALA A 52 -16.83 4.16 17.23
C ALA A 52 -15.49 3.72 17.87
N GLU A 53 -15.52 2.75 18.79
CA GLU A 53 -14.32 2.22 19.43
C GLU A 53 -13.48 1.39 18.44
N ALA A 54 -14.13 0.57 17.62
CA ALA A 54 -13.47 -0.22 16.58
C ALA A 54 -12.73 0.69 15.59
N VAL A 55 -13.41 1.72 15.08
CA VAL A 55 -12.86 2.69 14.14
C VAL A 55 -11.68 3.44 14.77
N GLU A 56 -11.85 3.99 15.96
CA GLU A 56 -10.80 4.74 16.64
C GLU A 56 -9.55 3.89 16.87
N THR A 57 -9.73 2.63 17.28
CA THR A 57 -8.62 1.68 17.48
C THR A 57 -7.81 1.51 16.21
N VAL A 58 -8.48 1.23 15.08
CA VAL A 58 -7.82 0.95 13.80
C VAL A 58 -7.18 2.21 13.20
N VAL A 59 -7.86 3.35 13.24
CA VAL A 59 -7.30 4.62 12.74
C VAL A 59 -6.04 4.99 13.52
N ARG A 60 -6.06 4.87 14.85
CA ARG A 60 -4.88 5.17 15.67
C ARG A 60 -3.70 4.25 15.32
N GLU A 61 -3.93 2.96 15.17
CA GLU A 61 -2.89 1.98 14.81
C GLU A 61 -2.27 2.28 13.44
N TRP A 62 -3.08 2.57 12.43
CA TRP A 62 -2.58 2.85 11.09
C TRP A 62 -1.91 4.21 10.96
N MET A 63 -2.46 5.25 11.58
CA MET A 63 -1.84 6.57 11.58
C MET A 63 -0.47 6.53 12.29
N ASP A 64 -0.33 5.79 13.40
CA ASP A 64 0.97 5.56 14.04
C ASP A 64 1.93 4.74 13.16
N ALA A 65 1.44 3.66 12.54
CA ALA A 65 2.23 2.86 11.63
C ALA A 65 2.75 3.68 10.43
N TRP A 66 1.95 4.64 9.97
CA TRP A 66 2.32 5.54 8.88
C TRP A 66 3.12 6.76 9.31
N ASN A 67 3.37 6.93 10.62
CA ASN A 67 4.01 8.12 11.19
C ASN A 67 3.30 9.41 10.75
N LEU A 68 1.96 9.38 10.72
CA LEU A 68 1.10 10.51 10.40
C LEU A 68 0.35 10.90 11.68
N GLY A 69 0.87 11.88 12.42
CA GLY A 69 0.19 12.41 13.60
C GLY A 69 -1.15 13.06 13.25
N ARG A 70 -2.24 12.75 13.97
CA ARG A 70 -3.58 13.31 13.66
C ARG A 70 -3.62 14.84 13.73
N SER A 71 -2.86 15.45 14.63
CA SER A 71 -2.73 16.91 14.74
C SER A 71 -2.10 17.54 13.50
N ASP A 72 -1.13 16.84 12.92
CA ASP A 72 -0.31 17.34 11.82
C ASP A 72 -0.98 17.06 10.48
N TRP A 73 -1.75 15.96 10.41
CA TRP A 73 -2.43 15.47 9.21
C TRP A 73 -3.94 15.29 9.42
N PRO A 74 -4.69 16.32 9.87
CA PRO A 74 -6.10 16.16 10.23
C PRO A 74 -6.98 15.79 9.03
N HIS A 75 -6.60 16.21 7.83
CA HIS A 75 -7.31 15.87 6.60
C HIS A 75 -7.11 14.41 6.19
N ILE A 76 -5.92 13.82 6.42
CA ILE A 76 -5.67 12.39 6.20
C ILE A 76 -6.38 11.56 7.28
N ALA A 77 -6.33 12.01 8.53
CA ALA A 77 -7.01 11.33 9.64
C ALA A 77 -8.51 11.15 9.37
N ARG A 78 -9.18 12.20 8.90
CA ARG A 78 -10.60 12.15 8.53
C ARG A 78 -10.90 11.12 7.42
N GLU A 79 -10.09 11.09 6.35
CA GLU A 79 -10.30 10.10 5.29
C GLU A 79 -9.97 8.68 5.75
N MET A 80 -8.97 8.51 6.64
CA MET A 80 -8.64 7.23 7.26
C MET A 80 -9.77 6.73 8.18
N GLU A 81 -10.45 7.64 8.90
CA GLU A 81 -11.66 7.33 9.67
C GLU A 81 -12.79 6.83 8.76
N ALA A 82 -13.11 7.56 7.69
CA ALA A 82 -14.14 7.15 6.74
C ALA A 82 -13.82 5.80 6.06
N PHE A 83 -12.56 5.59 5.71
CA PHE A 83 -12.07 4.33 5.14
C PHE A 83 -12.20 3.17 6.13
N THR A 84 -11.85 3.40 7.39
CA THR A 84 -11.98 2.40 8.46
C THR A 84 -13.44 2.08 8.77
N GLU A 85 -14.32 3.09 8.80
CA GLU A 85 -15.76 2.89 8.95
C GLU A 85 -16.34 2.00 7.85
N ALA A 86 -15.94 2.27 6.60
CA ALA A 86 -16.39 1.47 5.46
C ALA A 86 -15.92 0.01 5.58
N PHE A 87 -14.70 -0.23 6.05
CA PHE A 87 -14.19 -1.57 6.34
C PHE A 87 -14.93 -2.26 7.48
N HIS A 88 -15.26 -1.52 8.55
CA HIS A 88 -16.05 -2.05 9.66
C HIS A 88 -17.45 -2.49 9.19
N ASP A 89 -18.13 -1.65 8.41
CA ASP A 89 -19.46 -1.95 7.88
C ASP A 89 -19.41 -3.15 6.94
N TYR A 90 -18.47 -3.18 6.00
CA TYR A 90 -18.27 -4.31 5.09
C TYR A 90 -17.91 -5.61 5.82
N ALA A 91 -17.08 -5.55 6.86
CA ALA A 91 -16.69 -6.73 7.64
C ALA A 91 -17.87 -7.35 8.41
N ASN A 92 -18.86 -6.55 8.82
CA ASN A 92 -20.05 -7.00 9.52
C ASN A 92 -21.18 -7.41 8.58
N ALA A 93 -21.34 -6.71 7.45
CA ALA A 93 -22.39 -6.97 6.48
C ALA A 93 -21.86 -6.73 5.05
N PRO A 94 -21.19 -7.72 4.43
CA PRO A 94 -20.75 -7.57 3.05
C PRO A 94 -21.95 -7.35 2.10
N SER A 95 -21.92 -6.28 1.31
CA SER A 95 -22.93 -5.96 0.30
C SER A 95 -22.35 -5.06 -0.79
N ASP A 96 -23.00 -4.98 -1.95
CA ASP A 96 -22.59 -4.09 -3.04
C ASP A 96 -22.54 -2.62 -2.61
N ALA A 97 -23.46 -2.20 -1.73
CA ALA A 97 -23.47 -0.84 -1.18
C ALA A 97 -22.25 -0.59 -0.29
N HIS A 98 -21.87 -1.56 0.55
CA HIS A 98 -20.67 -1.44 1.38
C HIS A 98 -19.36 -1.56 0.56
N ASP A 99 -19.33 -2.35 -0.50
CA ASP A 99 -18.20 -2.39 -1.45
C ASP A 99 -18.04 -1.05 -2.19
N ALA A 100 -19.14 -0.45 -2.67
CA ALA A 100 -19.10 0.87 -3.29
C ALA A 100 -18.55 1.94 -2.33
N ARG A 101 -19.03 1.96 -1.08
CA ARG A 101 -18.53 2.87 -0.05
C ARG A 101 -17.04 2.65 0.26
N LEU A 102 -16.58 1.40 0.27
CA LEU A 102 -15.16 1.07 0.41
C LEU A 102 -14.32 1.64 -0.74
N ARG A 103 -14.78 1.50 -1.98
CA ARG A 103 -14.10 2.05 -3.16
C ARG A 103 -14.01 3.56 -3.10
N GLU A 104 -15.10 4.23 -2.74
CA GLU A 104 -15.17 5.68 -2.57
C GLU A 104 -14.21 6.17 -1.49
N ALA A 105 -14.25 5.56 -0.29
CA ALA A 105 -13.38 5.94 0.81
C ALA A 105 -11.89 5.65 0.50
N CYS A 106 -11.59 4.55 -0.20
CA CYS A 106 -10.24 4.26 -0.68
C CYS A 106 -9.76 5.34 -1.66
N ALA A 107 -10.60 5.76 -2.60
CA ALA A 107 -10.25 6.79 -3.57
C ALA A 107 -10.05 8.15 -2.91
N ALA A 108 -10.89 8.50 -1.93
CA ALA A 108 -10.76 9.74 -1.16
C ALA A 108 -9.44 9.78 -0.35
N LEU A 109 -9.10 8.69 0.32
CA LEU A 109 -7.85 8.58 1.07
C LEU A 109 -6.62 8.66 0.15
N ASP A 110 -6.65 7.99 -1.01
CA ASP A 110 -5.56 8.06 -1.98
C ASP A 110 -5.42 9.47 -2.58
N ALA A 111 -6.54 10.18 -2.79
CA ALA A 111 -6.55 11.54 -3.30
C ALA A 111 -5.96 12.56 -2.31
N VAL A 112 -6.21 12.41 -1.00
CA VAL A 112 -5.58 13.29 0.00
C VAL A 112 -4.10 12.99 0.17
N LEU A 113 -3.70 11.71 0.16
CA LEU A 113 -2.28 11.32 0.16
C LEU A 113 -1.56 11.82 -1.10
N GLY A 114 -2.23 11.82 -2.25
CA GLY A 114 -1.69 12.33 -3.51
C GLY A 114 -1.34 13.81 -3.47
N LYS A 115 -2.06 14.62 -2.69
CA LYS A 115 -1.73 16.04 -2.47
C LYS A 115 -0.42 16.23 -1.70
N GLU A 116 -0.05 15.22 -0.90
CA GLU A 116 1.18 15.17 -0.11
C GLU A 116 2.30 14.41 -0.84
N GLY A 117 2.14 14.13 -2.13
CA GLY A 117 3.15 13.46 -2.95
C GLY A 117 3.34 11.98 -2.64
N THR A 118 2.33 11.32 -2.05
CA THR A 118 2.37 9.91 -1.69
C THR A 118 1.06 9.20 -2.07
N SER A 119 0.97 7.90 -1.78
CA SER A 119 -0.22 7.09 -2.07
C SER A 119 -0.42 6.06 -0.97
N ILE A 120 -1.62 5.49 -0.90
CA ILE A 120 -1.92 4.38 -0.01
C ILE A 120 -0.94 3.21 -0.24
N SER A 121 -0.64 2.91 -1.50
CA SER A 121 0.35 1.89 -1.86
C SER A 121 1.75 2.18 -1.35
N ASP A 122 2.18 3.44 -1.37
CA ASP A 122 3.50 3.82 -0.88
C ASP A 122 3.57 3.76 0.64
N GLN A 123 2.51 4.19 1.34
CA GLN A 123 2.41 4.00 2.78
C GLN A 123 2.49 2.51 3.15
N MET A 124 1.77 1.65 2.41
CA MET A 124 1.85 0.21 2.60
C MET A 124 3.26 -0.33 2.29
N ALA A 125 3.88 0.07 1.18
CA ALA A 125 5.17 -0.47 0.76
C ALA A 125 6.34 -0.03 1.65
N TYR A 126 6.35 1.22 2.11
CA TYR A 126 7.47 1.77 2.85
C TYR A 126 7.38 1.53 4.36
N ARG A 127 6.17 1.41 4.90
CA ARG A 127 5.94 1.44 6.37
C ARG A 127 5.34 0.18 6.95
N SER A 128 4.77 -0.69 6.12
CA SER A 128 4.17 -1.94 6.62
C SER A 128 5.22 -2.98 6.98
N GLN A 129 4.99 -3.67 8.09
CA GLN A 129 5.74 -4.89 8.48
C GLN A 129 5.44 -6.08 7.55
N CYS A 130 4.40 -5.96 6.72
CA CYS A 130 4.02 -6.97 5.74
C CYS A 130 4.39 -6.55 4.31
N ALA A 131 5.28 -5.56 4.14
CA ALA A 131 5.79 -5.22 2.83
C ALA A 131 6.64 -6.36 2.23
N HIS A 132 6.65 -6.46 0.91
CA HIS A 132 7.40 -7.50 0.21
C HIS A 132 8.74 -6.94 -0.28
N SER A 133 9.84 -7.67 -0.08
CA SER A 133 11.18 -7.12 -0.37
C SER A 133 11.38 -6.74 -1.84
N TRP A 134 10.73 -7.43 -2.79
CA TRP A 134 10.82 -7.04 -4.20
C TRP A 134 10.26 -5.64 -4.49
N TRP A 135 9.36 -5.11 -3.66
CA TRP A 135 8.83 -3.75 -3.84
C TRP A 135 9.95 -2.70 -3.78
N GLU A 136 10.97 -2.92 -2.95
CA GLU A 136 12.10 -1.99 -2.81
C GLU A 136 13.07 -2.07 -3.98
N LEU A 137 13.10 -3.21 -4.69
CA LEU A 137 13.83 -3.33 -5.95
C LEU A 137 13.17 -2.53 -7.08
N VAL A 138 11.86 -2.29 -6.98
CA VAL A 138 11.09 -1.50 -7.96
C VAL A 138 11.11 -0.01 -7.60
N SER A 139 10.87 0.32 -6.34
CA SER A 139 10.91 1.67 -5.80
C SER A 139 11.47 1.62 -4.38
N PRO A 140 12.74 2.03 -4.18
CA PRO A 140 13.39 1.97 -2.88
C PRO A 140 12.64 2.76 -1.83
N VAL A 141 12.77 2.33 -0.57
CA VAL A 141 12.33 3.15 0.56
C VAL A 141 13.15 4.45 0.58
N PRO A 142 12.53 5.63 0.68
CA PRO A 142 13.25 6.88 0.83
C PRO A 142 14.23 6.84 2.02
N GLU A 143 15.46 7.30 1.81
CA GLU A 143 16.50 7.24 2.85
C GLU A 143 16.12 8.08 4.08
N ASP A 144 15.47 9.21 3.84
CA ASP A 144 15.02 10.21 4.81
C ASP A 144 13.58 9.99 5.29
N LEU A 145 12.99 8.80 5.04
CA LEU A 145 11.60 8.49 5.43
C LEU A 145 11.38 8.76 6.94
N PRO A 146 10.55 9.75 7.31
CA PRO A 146 10.30 10.06 8.72
C PRO A 146 9.67 8.88 9.45
N GLY A 147 10.14 8.56 10.66
CA GLY A 147 9.61 7.42 11.43
C GLY A 147 9.90 6.06 10.81
N ARG A 148 10.98 5.93 10.03
CA ARG A 148 11.48 4.63 9.54
C ARG A 148 11.75 3.70 10.72
N LYS A 149 10.93 2.65 10.86
CA LYS A 149 11.10 1.59 11.85
C LYS A 149 11.80 0.38 11.20
N PRO A 150 12.64 -0.39 11.92
CA PRO A 150 13.10 -1.69 11.44
C PRO A 150 11.91 -2.59 11.08
N ARG A 151 12.04 -3.37 10.00
CA ARG A 151 10.97 -4.24 9.50
C ARG A 151 11.40 -5.73 9.52
N PRO A 152 11.58 -6.33 10.70
CA PRO A 152 12.12 -7.70 10.83
C PRO A 152 11.16 -8.77 10.28
N SER A 153 9.89 -8.45 10.11
CA SER A 153 8.88 -9.37 9.56
C SER A 153 8.92 -9.49 8.04
N ILE A 154 9.69 -8.66 7.35
CA ILE A 154 9.85 -8.71 5.90
C ILE A 154 10.87 -9.80 5.56
N PRO A 155 10.49 -10.85 4.79
CA PRO A 155 11.43 -11.89 4.41
C PRO A 155 12.53 -11.33 3.50
N PRO A 156 13.79 -11.76 3.67
CA PRO A 156 14.88 -11.33 2.81
C PRO A 156 14.64 -11.79 1.36
N LEU A 157 15.33 -11.17 0.41
CA LEU A 157 15.35 -11.63 -0.97
C LEU A 157 16.01 -13.01 -1.05
N GLU A 158 15.29 -13.97 -1.64
CA GLU A 158 15.74 -15.36 -1.77
C GLU A 158 16.31 -15.62 -3.17
N SER A 159 17.49 -16.23 -3.25
CA SER A 159 18.05 -16.68 -4.53
C SER A 159 17.22 -17.80 -5.14
N GLY A 160 17.09 -17.82 -6.48
CA GLY A 160 16.42 -18.90 -7.21
C GLY A 160 14.90 -18.78 -7.29
N LYS A 161 14.30 -17.72 -6.72
CA LYS A 161 12.88 -17.41 -6.91
C LYS A 161 12.65 -16.42 -8.05
N PRO A 162 11.47 -16.47 -8.71
CA PRO A 162 11.02 -15.39 -9.60
C PRO A 162 11.03 -14.04 -8.87
N PHE A 163 11.34 -12.97 -9.61
CA PHE A 163 11.45 -11.60 -9.07
C PHE A 163 10.24 -11.20 -8.19
N TRP A 164 9.02 -11.48 -8.65
CA TRP A 164 7.77 -11.10 -7.96
C TRP A 164 7.42 -11.98 -6.75
N GLU A 165 8.17 -13.06 -6.53
CA GLU A 165 8.01 -13.99 -5.41
C GLU A 165 9.11 -13.84 -4.35
N ALA A 166 10.22 -13.18 -4.69
CA ALA A 166 11.35 -12.99 -3.80
C ALA A 166 10.97 -12.06 -2.63
N GLY A 167 11.15 -12.57 -1.41
CA GLY A 167 10.84 -11.80 -0.19
C GLY A 167 9.34 -11.58 0.04
N CYS A 168 8.49 -12.45 -0.50
CA CYS A 168 7.07 -12.52 -0.19
C CYS A 168 6.84 -13.47 1.00
N ALA A 169 6.14 -13.01 2.04
CA ALA A 169 5.78 -13.86 3.17
C ALA A 169 4.89 -15.04 2.72
N ALA A 170 5.03 -16.20 3.37
CA ALA A 170 4.31 -17.41 2.96
C ALA A 170 2.79 -17.26 3.04
N PHE A 171 2.28 -16.47 4.00
CA PHE A 171 0.85 -16.20 4.15
C PHE A 171 0.29 -15.21 3.12
N CYS A 172 1.15 -14.61 2.29
CA CYS A 172 0.76 -13.73 1.18
C CYS A 172 0.77 -14.46 -0.17
N ARG A 173 1.07 -15.77 -0.20
CA ARG A 173 1.09 -16.61 -1.40
C ARG A 173 -0.17 -17.45 -1.52
#